data_AF-A0A8C9K8T4-F1
#
_entry.id   AF-A0A8C9K8T4-F1
#
_cell.length_a   1.000
_cell.length_b   1.000
_cell.length_c   1.000
_cell.angle_alpha   90.00
_cell.angle_beta   90.00
_cell.angle_gamma   90.00
#
_symmetry.space_group_name_H-M   'P 1'
#
loop_
_entity.id
_entity.type
_entity.pdbx_description
1 polymer ?
#
loop_
_entity_poly.entity_id
_entity_poly.type
_entity_poly.pdbx_seq_one_letter_code
_entity_poly.pdbx_strand_id
1 'polypeptide(L)'
;MLLKTVLLLALVARVLVLENGLLRKPPMGWLAWERFRCNTDCDEDPKNCISERLFMEMADHLAQDGWRDLGYTYLNMDDCWIGGRDAKGRLIPDPKRFPNGAHSLGLKLGIYEDMGNFTCMGYPGITLDKVTQDAQTFAEWKVDMLKLDGCFSTPEERAMGYPKMAAALNATGRPIAFSCSWPAYEGGLPPKVNYSLLAEICNVWRNYDDIQDSWSSVLSILDWFVDHQDILQPVAGPGHWNDPDMLLIGNFGLSFEQARAQMALWTVLAAPLFMSTDLRTISAQNMDILQNPLMIKINQDPLGIQGRRILKEKSHIEVYVRPLADEASALVFFSRRTDMPYRYHSSLAQLNFNSSNTYEAQNVYTGDVISGLHPETNFTVVINPSGVVMWYLYPIRKLGKSQQ
;
A
#
# COMPACT_ATOMS: atom_id res chain seq x y z
N MET A 1 -13.58 48.85 46.49
CA MET A 1 -13.82 48.54 45.05
C MET A 1 -12.66 47.71 44.54
N LEU A 2 -12.80 46.38 44.49
CA LEU A 2 -11.85 45.50 43.81
C LEU A 2 -12.61 44.85 42.65
N LEU A 3 -12.26 45.23 41.42
CA LEU A 3 -12.81 44.66 40.19
C LEU A 3 -11.98 43.41 39.86
N LYS A 4 -12.58 42.22 39.98
CA LYS A 4 -11.97 40.97 39.54
C LYS A 4 -12.24 40.78 38.04
N THR A 5 -11.17 40.85 37.27
CA THR A 5 -11.09 40.45 35.86
C THR A 5 -11.25 38.94 35.75
N VAL A 6 -12.19 38.46 34.94
CA VAL A 6 -12.23 37.07 34.48
C VAL A 6 -11.97 37.09 32.98
N LEU A 7 -10.79 36.61 32.59
CA LEU A 7 -10.41 36.43 31.19
C LEU A 7 -10.81 35.00 30.79
N LEU A 8 -11.82 34.88 29.94
CA LEU A 8 -12.24 33.60 29.37
C LEU A 8 -11.29 33.25 28.20
N LEU A 9 -10.35 32.33 28.42
CA LEU A 9 -9.59 31.74 27.30
C LEU A 9 -10.51 30.76 26.56
N ALA A 10 -10.97 31.15 25.37
CA ALA A 10 -11.54 30.22 24.41
C ALA A 10 -10.41 29.39 23.79
N LEU A 11 -10.30 28.11 24.19
CA LEU A 11 -9.52 27.13 23.45
C LEU A 11 -10.23 26.87 22.13
N VAL A 12 -9.71 27.42 21.03
CA VAL A 12 -10.11 27.01 19.68
C VAL A 12 -9.48 25.64 19.44
N ALA A 13 -10.28 24.59 19.59
CA ALA A 13 -9.86 23.23 19.25
C ALA A 13 -9.69 23.12 17.73
N ARG A 14 -8.45 23.27 17.24
CA ARG A 14 -8.08 22.75 15.92
C ARG A 14 -7.88 21.24 16.07
N VAL A 15 -8.94 20.45 15.88
CA VAL A 15 -8.80 18.98 15.80
C VAL A 15 -9.01 18.56 14.35
N LEU A 16 -7.94 18.68 13.57
CA LEU A 16 -7.77 17.97 12.30
C LEU A 16 -6.34 17.44 12.31
N VAL A 17 -6.10 16.32 12.99
CA VAL A 17 -4.87 15.56 12.80
C VAL A 17 -5.18 14.08 13.01
N LEU A 18 -5.03 13.26 11.96
CA LEU A 18 -5.00 11.80 11.98
C LEU A 18 -3.59 11.28 12.35
N GLU A 19 -2.87 11.99 13.20
CA GLU A 19 -1.65 11.48 13.83
C GLU A 19 -2.07 10.43 14.87
N ASN A 20 -2.52 9.29 14.36
CA ASN A 20 -3.24 8.23 15.09
C ASN A 20 -2.29 7.10 15.54
N GLY A 21 -0.98 7.26 15.33
CA GLY A 21 0.04 6.29 15.71
C GLY A 21 0.15 5.05 14.80
N LEU A 22 -0.69 4.93 13.77
CA LEU A 22 -0.74 3.78 12.88
C LEU A 22 0.13 3.96 11.64
N LEU A 23 0.37 2.84 10.95
CA LEU A 23 1.04 2.76 9.65
C LEU A 23 2.34 3.57 9.55
N ARG A 24 3.18 3.51 10.60
CA ARG A 24 4.54 4.09 10.58
C ARG A 24 5.46 3.45 9.54
N LYS A 25 5.03 2.34 8.98
CA LYS A 25 5.57 1.66 7.80
C LYS A 25 4.39 1.37 6.86
N PRO A 26 4.62 1.17 5.55
CA PRO A 26 3.55 0.84 4.63
C PRO A 26 2.77 -0.39 5.13
N PRO A 27 1.43 -0.40 5.05
CA PRO A 27 0.65 -1.54 5.51
C PRO A 27 0.93 -2.78 4.65
N MET A 28 0.92 -3.94 5.29
CA MET A 28 1.05 -5.24 4.62
C MET A 28 -0.15 -6.11 5.01
N GLY A 29 -0.74 -6.77 4.02
CA GLY A 29 -1.88 -7.63 4.27
C GLY A 29 -2.47 -8.23 3.00
N TRP A 30 -3.75 -8.54 3.07
CA TRP A 30 -4.53 -9.11 1.99
C TRP A 30 -5.83 -8.33 1.82
N LEU A 31 -6.27 -8.12 0.59
CA LEU A 31 -7.49 -7.39 0.22
C LEU A 31 -8.25 -8.18 -0.86
N ALA A 32 -9.55 -8.38 -0.70
CA ALA A 32 -10.34 -9.29 -1.55
C ALA A 32 -10.51 -8.85 -3.02
N TRP A 33 -10.41 -7.55 -3.32
CA TRP A 33 -10.99 -6.96 -4.54
C TRP A 33 -10.44 -7.52 -5.85
N GLU A 34 -9.14 -7.43 -6.11
CA GLU A 34 -8.60 -7.78 -7.43
C GLU A 34 -8.92 -9.21 -7.84
N ARG A 35 -8.74 -10.17 -6.91
CA ARG A 35 -8.93 -11.59 -7.21
C ARG A 35 -10.37 -12.08 -7.13
N PHE A 36 -11.15 -11.59 -6.16
CA PHE A 36 -12.49 -12.12 -5.85
C PHE A 36 -13.63 -11.18 -6.26
N ARG A 37 -13.33 -9.89 -6.48
CA ARG A 37 -14.24 -8.88 -7.02
C ARG A 37 -15.56 -8.86 -6.25
N CYS A 38 -16.67 -8.67 -6.96
CA CYS A 38 -18.02 -8.69 -6.42
C CYS A 38 -18.73 -10.03 -6.65
N ASN A 39 -18.02 -11.17 -6.52
CA ASN A 39 -18.68 -12.47 -6.63
C ASN A 39 -19.56 -12.72 -5.39
N THR A 40 -20.88 -12.69 -5.54
CA THR A 40 -21.82 -12.95 -4.44
C THR A 40 -22.63 -14.24 -4.61
N ASP A 41 -22.37 -15.00 -5.66
CA ASP A 41 -23.05 -16.27 -5.92
C ASP A 41 -22.41 -17.41 -5.12
N CYS A 42 -22.81 -17.51 -3.86
CA CYS A 42 -22.35 -18.58 -2.98
C CYS A 42 -23.05 -19.93 -3.22
N ASP A 43 -24.13 -19.96 -4.01
CA ASP A 43 -24.82 -21.21 -4.32
C ASP A 43 -24.07 -21.97 -5.42
N GLU A 44 -23.61 -21.26 -6.46
CA GLU A 44 -22.82 -21.84 -7.56
C GLU A 44 -21.31 -21.81 -7.30
N ASP A 45 -20.78 -20.79 -6.61
CA ASP A 45 -19.35 -20.66 -6.30
C ASP A 45 -19.05 -20.41 -4.80
N PRO A 46 -19.41 -21.36 -3.91
CA PRO A 46 -19.31 -21.22 -2.46
C PRO A 46 -17.89 -21.04 -1.92
N LYS A 47 -16.86 -21.30 -2.74
CA LYS A 47 -15.46 -21.19 -2.33
C LYS A 47 -14.89 -19.81 -2.63
N ASN A 48 -15.40 -19.09 -3.62
CA ASN A 48 -14.82 -17.81 -4.04
C ASN A 48 -15.77 -16.63 -3.87
N CYS A 49 -17.04 -16.87 -3.54
CA CYS A 49 -17.95 -15.79 -3.24
C CYS A 49 -17.49 -15.00 -1.98
N ILE A 50 -17.76 -13.70 -1.98
CA ILE A 50 -17.52 -12.79 -0.86
C ILE A 50 -18.41 -13.21 0.32
N SER A 51 -17.83 -13.92 1.28
CA SER A 51 -18.53 -14.53 2.41
C SER A 51 -17.61 -14.64 3.62
N GLU A 52 -18.16 -14.80 4.83
CA GLU A 52 -17.36 -14.98 6.05
C GLU A 52 -16.39 -16.16 5.93
N ARG A 53 -16.79 -17.21 5.22
CA ARG A 53 -15.96 -18.38 4.94
C ARG A 53 -14.68 -18.00 4.19
N LEU A 54 -14.78 -17.19 3.13
CA LEU A 54 -13.62 -16.75 2.36
C LEU A 54 -12.61 -16.04 3.26
N PHE A 55 -13.07 -15.09 4.08
CA PHE A 55 -12.19 -14.34 4.97
C PHE A 55 -11.61 -15.21 6.09
N MET A 56 -12.37 -16.17 6.63
CA MET A 56 -11.86 -17.13 7.61
C MET A 56 -10.77 -18.04 7.02
N GLU A 57 -10.96 -18.57 5.82
CA GLU A 57 -9.95 -19.39 5.14
C GLU A 57 -8.68 -18.55 4.85
N MET A 58 -8.82 -17.31 4.38
CA MET A 58 -7.67 -16.41 4.18
C MET A 58 -6.99 -16.04 5.50
N ALA A 59 -7.75 -15.87 6.59
CA ALA A 59 -7.20 -15.64 7.93
C ALA A 59 -6.36 -16.84 8.42
N ASP A 60 -6.85 -18.06 8.19
CA ASP A 60 -6.14 -19.30 8.50
C ASP A 60 -4.81 -19.36 7.75
N HIS A 61 -4.83 -19.15 6.43
CA HIS A 61 -3.61 -19.14 5.62
C HIS A 61 -2.64 -18.03 6.06
N LEU A 62 -3.12 -16.81 6.30
CA LEU A 62 -2.28 -15.72 6.81
C LEU A 62 -1.59 -16.08 8.15
N ALA A 63 -2.29 -16.81 9.02
CA ALA A 63 -1.77 -17.20 10.32
C ALA A 63 -0.86 -18.45 10.30
N GLN A 64 -1.07 -19.38 9.37
CA GLN A 64 -0.42 -20.69 9.35
C GLN A 64 0.76 -20.77 8.35
N ASP A 65 0.70 -20.02 7.25
CA ASP A 65 1.67 -20.15 6.13
C ASP A 65 2.79 -19.11 6.17
N GLY A 66 3.07 -18.53 7.35
CA GLY A 66 4.18 -17.59 7.58
C GLY A 66 3.91 -16.13 7.21
N TRP A 67 2.79 -15.81 6.55
CA TRP A 67 2.47 -14.44 6.12
C TRP A 67 2.43 -13.44 7.27
N ARG A 68 1.67 -13.75 8.33
CA ARG A 68 1.54 -12.89 9.52
C ARG A 68 2.89 -12.66 10.19
N ASP A 69 3.69 -13.72 10.31
CA ASP A 69 4.98 -13.67 10.99
C ASP A 69 6.00 -12.81 10.21
N LEU A 70 5.81 -12.68 8.89
CA LEU A 70 6.56 -11.77 8.02
C LEU A 70 5.97 -10.35 7.94
N GLY A 71 4.81 -10.10 8.55
CA GLY A 71 4.22 -8.77 8.70
C GLY A 71 2.90 -8.54 7.94
N TYR A 72 2.43 -9.49 7.12
CA TYR A 72 1.12 -9.42 6.46
C TYR A 72 0.00 -9.62 7.49
N THR A 73 -0.46 -8.52 8.09
CA THR A 73 -1.30 -8.55 9.30
C THR A 73 -2.72 -8.06 9.06
N TYR A 74 -2.96 -7.33 7.97
CA TYR A 74 -4.30 -6.87 7.60
C TYR A 74 -5.02 -7.90 6.74
N LEU A 75 -6.29 -8.18 7.06
CA LEU A 75 -7.24 -8.94 6.26
C LEU A 75 -8.40 -8.01 5.94
N ASN A 76 -8.43 -7.49 4.72
CA ASN A 76 -9.33 -6.41 4.32
C ASN A 76 -10.46 -6.94 3.45
N MET A 77 -11.68 -6.70 3.92
CA MET A 77 -12.89 -6.79 3.09
C MET A 77 -12.93 -5.60 2.14
N ASP A 78 -13.40 -5.83 0.92
CA ASP A 78 -13.70 -4.76 -0.05
C ASP A 78 -15.21 -4.67 -0.28
N ASP A 79 -15.66 -4.11 -1.41
CA ASP A 79 -17.08 -3.96 -1.73
C ASP A 79 -17.87 -5.29 -1.67
N CYS A 80 -19.21 -5.18 -1.71
CA CYS A 80 -20.16 -6.27 -1.81
C CYS A 80 -20.37 -7.12 -0.55
N TRP A 81 -19.92 -6.66 0.62
CA TRP A 81 -20.20 -7.34 1.90
C TRP A 81 -21.55 -6.97 2.53
N ILE A 82 -22.11 -5.82 2.16
CA ILE A 82 -23.27 -5.20 2.81
C ILE A 82 -24.57 -5.92 2.42
N GLY A 83 -25.43 -6.19 3.41
CA GLY A 83 -26.78 -6.70 3.20
C GLY A 83 -27.84 -5.60 3.15
N GLY A 84 -27.58 -4.49 3.84
CA GLY A 84 -28.48 -3.36 3.91
C GLY A 84 -28.17 -2.44 5.09
N ARG A 85 -29.18 -1.66 5.47
CA ARG A 85 -29.22 -0.95 6.75
C ARG A 85 -30.42 -1.44 7.56
N ASP A 86 -30.25 -1.59 8.86
CA ASP A 86 -31.34 -1.95 9.77
C ASP A 86 -32.35 -0.78 9.95
N ALA A 87 -33.40 -1.00 10.75
CA ALA A 87 -34.42 0.01 11.01
C ALA A 87 -33.89 1.29 11.71
N LYS A 88 -32.69 1.25 12.30
CA LYS A 88 -31.99 2.40 12.89
C LYS A 88 -30.99 3.02 11.92
N GLY A 89 -30.92 2.53 10.68
CA GLY A 89 -29.98 2.99 9.66
C GLY A 89 -28.56 2.46 9.84
N ARG A 90 -28.32 1.51 10.74
CA ARG A 90 -27.00 0.91 10.95
C ARG A 90 -26.71 -0.10 9.84
N LEU A 91 -25.49 -0.10 9.31
CA LEU A 91 -25.05 -1.12 8.36
C LEU A 91 -25.19 -2.52 8.93
N ILE A 92 -25.64 -3.45 8.10
CA ILE A 92 -25.66 -4.88 8.38
C ILE A 92 -24.95 -5.62 7.24
N PRO A 93 -24.11 -6.61 7.53
CA PRO A 93 -23.55 -7.46 6.48
C PRO A 93 -24.67 -8.33 5.87
N ASP A 94 -24.42 -8.90 4.71
CA ASP A 94 -25.35 -9.84 4.09
C ASP A 94 -25.57 -11.06 5.02
N PRO A 95 -26.81 -11.30 5.49
CA PRO A 95 -27.05 -12.31 6.52
C PRO A 95 -26.90 -13.74 6.01
N LYS A 96 -26.91 -13.97 4.69
CA LYS A 96 -26.67 -15.30 4.11
C LYS A 96 -25.17 -15.58 4.00
N ARG A 97 -24.39 -14.57 3.62
CA ARG A 97 -22.96 -14.71 3.37
C ARG A 97 -22.10 -14.47 4.61
N PHE A 98 -22.62 -13.73 5.58
CA PHE A 98 -21.98 -13.41 6.87
C PHE A 98 -22.94 -13.64 8.06
N PRO A 99 -23.44 -14.87 8.27
CA PRO A 99 -24.36 -15.18 9.37
C PRO A 99 -23.78 -14.90 10.78
N ASN A 100 -22.46 -14.94 10.95
CA ASN A 100 -21.77 -14.71 12.23
C ASN A 100 -20.86 -13.46 12.21
N GLY A 101 -20.64 -12.87 11.04
CA GLY A 101 -19.63 -11.83 10.83
C GLY A 101 -18.22 -12.41 10.62
N ALA A 102 -17.25 -11.54 10.34
CA ALA A 102 -15.86 -11.94 10.13
C ALA A 102 -15.03 -11.82 11.42
N HIS A 103 -14.24 -12.85 11.74
CA HIS A 103 -13.28 -12.83 12.85
C HIS A 103 -11.85 -12.92 12.33
N SER A 104 -10.94 -12.17 12.94
CA SER A 104 -9.53 -12.13 12.58
C SER A 104 -8.69 -12.88 13.63
N LEU A 105 -8.08 -14.00 13.27
CA LEU A 105 -7.28 -14.88 14.15
C LEU A 105 -5.94 -14.24 14.57
N GLY A 106 -6.00 -13.19 15.40
CA GLY A 106 -4.82 -12.38 15.75
C GLY A 106 -4.33 -11.48 14.59
N LEU A 107 -5.14 -11.34 13.54
CA LEU A 107 -4.97 -10.41 12.43
C LEU A 107 -5.78 -9.14 12.68
N LYS A 108 -5.55 -8.12 11.85
CA LYS A 108 -6.29 -6.86 11.83
C LYS A 108 -7.38 -6.93 10.76
N LEU A 109 -8.62 -6.65 11.13
CA LEU A 109 -9.74 -6.68 10.18
C LEU A 109 -9.89 -5.31 9.50
N GLY A 110 -9.76 -5.26 8.18
CA GLY A 110 -10.15 -4.10 7.39
C GLY A 110 -11.54 -4.25 6.81
N ILE A 111 -12.26 -3.13 6.69
CA ILE A 111 -13.56 -3.06 6.04
C ILE A 111 -13.57 -1.98 4.95
N TYR A 112 -14.56 -2.05 4.07
CA TYR A 112 -14.76 -1.12 2.97
C TYR A 112 -16.09 -0.38 3.12
N GLU A 113 -16.08 0.88 2.74
CA GLU A 113 -17.26 1.68 2.47
C GLU A 113 -16.99 2.68 1.35
N ASP A 114 -18.04 3.42 0.96
CA ASP A 114 -17.98 4.47 -0.05
C ASP A 114 -18.52 5.79 0.49
N MET A 115 -17.80 6.89 0.28
CA MET A 115 -18.26 8.25 0.56
C MET A 115 -19.17 8.74 -0.56
N GLY A 116 -20.41 8.27 -0.58
CA GLY A 116 -21.38 8.54 -1.63
C GLY A 116 -22.74 7.90 -1.36
N ASN A 117 -23.65 8.01 -2.34
CA ASN A 117 -24.99 7.43 -2.20
C ASN A 117 -24.98 5.89 -2.20
N PHE A 118 -24.05 5.30 -2.95
CA PHE A 118 -23.87 3.86 -3.08
C PHE A 118 -22.38 3.54 -3.16
N THR A 119 -22.00 2.32 -2.84
CA THR A 119 -20.70 1.77 -3.23
C THR A 119 -20.59 1.67 -4.75
N CYS A 120 -19.38 1.51 -5.28
CA CYS A 120 -19.16 1.37 -6.72
C CYS A 120 -19.99 0.23 -7.34
N MET A 121 -20.26 -0.86 -6.61
CA MET A 121 -21.12 -1.97 -7.04
C MET A 121 -22.60 -1.82 -6.66
N GLY A 122 -23.03 -0.67 -6.15
CA GLY A 122 -24.43 -0.33 -5.90
C GLY A 122 -24.97 -0.73 -4.52
N TYR A 123 -24.11 -1.09 -3.57
CA TYR A 123 -24.51 -1.35 -2.18
C TYR A 123 -24.75 -0.04 -1.42
N PRO A 124 -25.43 -0.03 -0.26
CA PRO A 124 -25.64 1.20 0.51
C PRO A 124 -24.33 1.92 0.84
N GLY A 125 -24.18 3.17 0.40
CA GLY A 125 -23.00 3.98 0.70
C GLY A 125 -23.12 4.78 2.01
N ILE A 126 -22.06 5.49 2.36
CA ILE A 126 -22.01 6.48 3.44
C ILE A 126 -22.24 7.87 2.88
N THR A 127 -23.49 8.34 2.96
CA THR A 127 -23.82 9.75 2.76
C THR A 127 -23.33 10.59 3.94
N LEU A 128 -23.25 11.92 3.76
CA LEU A 128 -22.72 12.82 4.79
C LEU A 128 -23.42 12.70 6.14
N ASP A 129 -24.72 12.41 6.18
CA ASP A 129 -25.49 12.20 7.42
C ASP A 129 -25.18 10.88 8.14
N LYS A 130 -24.59 9.90 7.44
CA LYS A 130 -24.24 8.57 7.99
C LYS A 130 -22.80 8.44 8.49
N VAL A 131 -21.91 9.34 8.08
CA VAL A 131 -20.48 9.31 8.45
C VAL A 131 -20.22 9.02 9.93
N THR A 132 -20.88 9.74 10.84
CA THR A 132 -20.66 9.55 12.29
C THR A 132 -21.23 8.23 12.80
N GLN A 133 -22.41 7.81 12.30
CA GLN A 133 -23.05 6.55 12.69
C GLN A 133 -22.21 5.34 12.25
N ASP A 134 -21.67 5.38 11.03
CA ASP A 134 -20.95 4.25 10.47
C ASP A 134 -19.52 4.18 11.03
N ALA A 135 -18.86 5.31 11.28
CA ALA A 135 -17.60 5.32 12.03
C ALA A 135 -17.74 4.67 13.42
N GLN A 136 -18.81 4.98 14.15
CA GLN A 136 -19.13 4.33 15.43
C GLN A 136 -19.41 2.84 15.27
N THR A 137 -20.14 2.46 14.21
CA THR A 137 -20.43 1.06 13.89
C THR A 137 -19.15 0.24 13.70
N PHE A 138 -18.19 0.75 12.91
CA PHE A 138 -16.91 0.08 12.70
C PHE A 138 -16.05 0.00 13.96
N ALA A 139 -16.04 1.05 14.78
CA ALA A 139 -15.33 1.03 16.05
C ALA A 139 -15.91 0.01 17.03
N GLU A 140 -17.24 -0.08 17.13
CA GLU A 140 -17.95 -1.08 17.96
C GLU A 140 -17.70 -2.51 17.48
N TRP A 141 -17.64 -2.73 16.16
CA TRP A 141 -17.25 -4.01 15.56
C TRP A 141 -15.76 -4.32 15.66
N LYS A 142 -14.97 -3.39 16.23
CA LYS A 142 -13.52 -3.53 16.39
C LYS A 142 -12.79 -3.68 15.06
N VAL A 143 -13.23 -2.99 14.01
CA VAL A 143 -12.48 -2.87 12.75
C VAL A 143 -11.16 -2.14 12.98
N ASP A 144 -10.09 -2.54 12.29
CA ASP A 144 -8.73 -1.99 12.42
C ASP A 144 -8.32 -1.10 11.23
N MET A 145 -9.02 -1.21 10.09
CA MET A 145 -8.79 -0.39 8.90
C MET A 145 -10.09 -0.12 8.15
N LEU A 146 -10.23 1.09 7.61
CA LEU A 146 -11.32 1.46 6.71
C LEU A 146 -10.72 1.90 5.37
N LYS A 147 -11.13 1.27 4.28
CA LYS A 147 -11.04 1.84 2.93
C LYS A 147 -12.33 2.61 2.66
N LEU A 148 -12.22 3.89 2.31
CA LEU A 148 -13.36 4.73 1.93
C LEU A 148 -13.23 5.19 0.49
N ASP A 149 -14.07 4.61 -0.35
CA ASP A 149 -14.17 4.88 -1.76
C ASP A 149 -14.94 6.18 -2.05
N GLY A 150 -15.14 6.50 -3.33
CA GLY A 150 -15.75 7.79 -3.72
C GLY A 150 -16.68 7.72 -4.92
N CYS A 151 -17.27 6.56 -5.24
CA CYS A 151 -18.29 6.46 -6.28
C CYS A 151 -19.56 7.23 -5.86
N PHE A 152 -20.44 7.52 -6.83
CA PHE A 152 -21.76 8.12 -6.59
C PHE A 152 -21.78 9.37 -5.67
N SER A 153 -20.72 10.19 -5.75
CA SER A 153 -20.56 11.43 -4.97
C SER A 153 -20.11 12.61 -5.84
N THR A 154 -20.41 13.82 -5.40
CA THR A 154 -19.86 15.04 -6.01
C THR A 154 -18.50 15.42 -5.41
N PRO A 155 -17.70 16.26 -6.11
CA PRO A 155 -16.46 16.80 -5.54
C PRO A 155 -16.66 17.49 -4.18
N GLU A 156 -17.77 18.22 -4.00
CA GLU A 156 -18.11 18.90 -2.75
C GLU A 156 -18.41 17.92 -1.62
N GLU A 157 -19.13 16.82 -1.93
CA GLU A 157 -19.41 15.77 -0.97
C GLU A 157 -18.14 15.07 -0.50
N ARG A 158 -17.19 14.77 -1.40
CA ARG A 158 -15.88 14.22 -1.04
C ARG A 158 -15.06 15.19 -0.20
N ALA A 159 -15.04 16.48 -0.60
CA ALA A 159 -14.32 17.52 0.12
C ALA A 159 -14.81 17.73 1.57
N MET A 160 -16.09 17.47 1.83
CA MET A 160 -16.63 17.45 3.20
C MET A 160 -16.49 16.08 3.87
N GLY A 161 -16.69 15.00 3.11
CA GLY A 161 -16.88 13.64 3.59
C GLY A 161 -15.61 13.00 4.14
N TYR A 162 -14.49 13.09 3.41
CA TYR A 162 -13.23 12.51 3.86
C TYR A 162 -12.72 13.14 5.17
N PRO A 163 -12.64 14.48 5.32
CA PRO A 163 -12.31 15.09 6.61
C PRO A 163 -13.30 14.75 7.72
N LYS A 164 -14.60 14.68 7.39
CA LYS A 164 -15.65 14.31 8.37
C LYS A 164 -15.48 12.87 8.85
N MET A 165 -15.13 11.93 7.97
CA MET A 165 -14.86 10.54 8.34
C MET A 165 -13.60 10.43 9.20
N ALA A 166 -12.50 11.09 8.82
CA ALA A 166 -11.29 11.10 9.64
C ALA A 166 -11.56 11.61 11.06
N ALA A 167 -12.31 12.71 11.20
CA ALA A 167 -12.72 13.25 12.48
C ALA A 167 -13.66 12.29 13.25
N ALA A 168 -14.61 11.65 12.56
CA ALA A 168 -15.54 10.71 13.17
C ALA A 168 -14.83 9.45 13.69
N LEU A 169 -13.90 8.87 12.91
CA LEU A 169 -13.07 7.73 13.31
C LEU A 169 -12.24 8.09 14.56
N ASN A 170 -11.57 9.24 14.55
CA ASN A 170 -10.80 9.71 15.70
C ASN A 170 -11.69 9.88 16.96
N ALA A 171 -12.89 10.42 16.80
CA ALA A 171 -13.83 10.62 17.90
C ALA A 171 -14.34 9.32 18.55
N THR A 172 -14.21 8.17 17.86
CA THR A 172 -14.55 6.86 18.47
C THR A 172 -13.56 6.42 19.54
N GLY A 173 -12.34 6.99 19.55
CA GLY A 173 -11.25 6.57 20.44
C GLY A 173 -10.57 5.25 20.05
N ARG A 174 -11.04 4.55 19.01
CA ARG A 174 -10.36 3.36 18.47
C ARG A 174 -9.40 3.78 17.35
N PRO A 175 -8.12 3.38 17.40
CA PRO A 175 -7.22 3.55 16.26
C PRO A 175 -7.70 2.69 15.07
N ILE A 176 -8.14 3.33 14.00
CA ILE A 176 -8.54 2.70 12.74
C ILE A 176 -7.68 3.32 11.64
N ALA A 177 -6.94 2.48 10.91
CA ALA A 177 -6.15 2.94 9.78
C ALA A 177 -7.10 3.41 8.66
N PHE A 178 -6.83 4.56 8.07
CA PHE A 178 -7.77 5.15 7.11
C PHE A 178 -7.15 5.23 5.71
N SER A 179 -7.69 4.42 4.79
CA SER A 179 -7.36 4.42 3.36
C SER A 179 -8.38 5.24 2.58
N CYS A 180 -7.91 6.23 1.84
CA CYS A 180 -8.75 7.21 1.16
C CYS A 180 -8.61 7.10 -0.36
N SER A 181 -9.70 6.79 -1.07
CA SER A 181 -9.68 6.84 -2.54
C SER A 181 -9.80 8.25 -3.12
N TRP A 182 -9.98 9.28 -2.28
CA TRP A 182 -10.28 10.65 -2.70
C TRP A 182 -9.45 11.15 -3.89
N PRO A 183 -8.10 11.10 -3.86
CA PRO A 183 -7.32 11.68 -4.95
C PRO A 183 -7.57 11.01 -6.31
N ALA A 184 -7.85 9.70 -6.37
CA ALA A 184 -8.17 9.03 -7.64
C ALA A 184 -9.41 9.64 -8.31
N TYR A 185 -10.44 10.01 -7.54
CA TYR A 185 -11.65 10.65 -8.05
C TYR A 185 -11.48 12.14 -8.43
N GLU A 186 -10.33 12.73 -8.12
CA GLU A 186 -9.98 14.11 -8.48
C GLU A 186 -8.84 14.20 -9.51
N GLY A 187 -8.41 13.05 -10.06
CA GLY A 187 -7.35 12.95 -11.06
C GLY A 187 -5.92 12.93 -10.49
N GLY A 188 -5.77 12.76 -9.17
CA GLY A 188 -4.51 12.45 -8.51
C GLY A 188 -3.50 13.60 -8.39
N LEU A 189 -3.82 14.82 -8.86
CA LEU A 189 -2.84 15.91 -8.98
C LEU A 189 -3.36 17.25 -8.44
N PRO A 190 -2.45 18.12 -7.95
CA PRO A 190 -2.74 19.54 -7.74
C PRO A 190 -3.21 20.22 -9.03
N PRO A 191 -4.05 21.27 -8.95
CA PRO A 191 -4.56 21.90 -7.72
C PRO A 191 -5.80 21.21 -7.13
N LYS A 192 -6.39 20.21 -7.80
CA LYS A 192 -7.60 19.53 -7.32
C LYS A 192 -7.33 18.66 -6.09
N VAL A 193 -6.16 18.03 -6.04
CA VAL A 193 -5.70 17.25 -4.90
C VAL A 193 -4.77 18.09 -4.02
N ASN A 194 -5.08 18.16 -2.73
CA ASN A 194 -4.21 18.74 -1.70
C ASN A 194 -3.59 17.62 -0.86
N TYR A 195 -2.36 17.23 -1.20
CA TYR A 195 -1.66 16.16 -0.48
C TYR A 195 -1.28 16.52 0.97
N SER A 196 -1.11 17.81 1.29
CA SER A 196 -0.89 18.22 2.69
C SER A 196 -2.12 17.91 3.54
N LEU A 197 -3.31 18.17 3.02
CA LEU A 197 -4.56 17.79 3.70
C LEU A 197 -4.69 16.26 3.80
N LEU A 198 -4.42 15.53 2.73
CA LEU A 198 -4.48 14.06 2.76
C LEU A 198 -3.53 13.46 3.79
N ALA A 199 -2.31 13.96 3.91
CA ALA A 199 -1.36 13.55 4.95
C ALA A 199 -1.85 13.84 6.38
N GLU A 200 -2.67 14.87 6.57
CA GLU A 200 -3.28 15.18 7.86
C GLU A 200 -4.48 14.31 8.20
N ILE A 201 -5.19 13.76 7.21
CA ILE A 201 -6.49 13.10 7.43
C ILE A 201 -6.56 11.64 6.99
N CYS A 202 -5.55 11.09 6.32
CA CYS A 202 -5.53 9.73 5.78
C CYS A 202 -4.19 9.06 6.08
N ASN A 203 -4.20 7.76 6.37
CA ASN A 203 -2.95 7.00 6.52
C ASN A 203 -2.38 6.50 5.19
N VAL A 204 -3.23 6.35 4.19
CA VAL A 204 -2.85 5.92 2.85
C VAL A 204 -3.91 6.41 1.87
N TRP A 205 -3.53 6.69 0.62
CA TRP A 205 -4.48 7.14 -0.39
C TRP A 205 -4.22 6.55 -1.77
N ARG A 206 -5.29 6.08 -2.43
CA ARG A 206 -5.25 5.62 -3.83
C ARG A 206 -5.17 6.83 -4.75
N ASN A 207 -4.01 7.02 -5.38
CA ASN A 207 -3.75 8.19 -6.21
C ASN A 207 -4.38 8.11 -7.60
N TYR A 208 -4.51 6.90 -8.13
CA TYR A 208 -4.71 6.65 -9.56
C TYR A 208 -5.63 5.44 -9.81
N ASP A 209 -5.80 5.10 -11.09
CA ASP A 209 -6.70 4.07 -11.60
C ASP A 209 -6.54 2.70 -10.90
N ASP A 210 -7.62 1.93 -10.87
CA ASP A 210 -7.63 0.56 -10.34
C ASP A 210 -6.73 -0.37 -11.14
N ILE A 211 -5.90 -1.12 -10.42
CA ILE A 211 -5.09 -2.16 -11.00
C ILE A 211 -5.96 -3.31 -11.52
N GLN A 212 -5.59 -3.83 -12.67
CA GLN A 212 -6.20 -5.01 -13.29
C GLN A 212 -5.12 -6.06 -13.52
N ASP A 213 -5.48 -7.34 -13.48
CA ASP A 213 -4.57 -8.48 -13.69
C ASP A 213 -3.95 -8.53 -15.10
N SER A 214 -3.03 -7.60 -15.36
CA SER A 214 -2.32 -7.44 -16.63
C SER A 214 -1.05 -6.62 -16.42
N TRP A 215 0.00 -6.98 -17.17
CA TRP A 215 1.23 -6.19 -17.18
C TRP A 215 1.03 -4.76 -17.69
N SER A 216 0.10 -4.55 -18.61
CA SER A 216 -0.24 -3.20 -19.09
C SER A 216 -0.75 -2.28 -17.98
N SER A 217 -1.54 -2.81 -17.05
CA SER A 217 -2.05 -2.04 -15.90
C SER A 217 -0.92 -1.71 -14.92
N VAL A 218 -0.02 -2.65 -14.65
CA VAL A 218 1.18 -2.40 -13.83
C VAL A 218 2.03 -1.29 -14.44
N LEU A 219 2.28 -1.35 -15.77
CA LEU A 219 3.06 -0.32 -16.46
C LEU A 219 2.36 1.04 -16.47
N SER A 220 1.04 1.11 -16.67
CA SER A 220 0.31 2.38 -16.69
C SER A 220 0.36 3.07 -15.33
N ILE A 221 0.21 2.31 -14.24
CA ILE A 221 0.34 2.84 -12.88
C ILE A 221 1.77 3.32 -12.64
N LEU A 222 2.77 2.49 -12.96
CA LEU A 222 4.17 2.85 -12.80
C LEU A 222 4.54 4.12 -13.57
N ASP A 223 4.13 4.22 -14.84
CA ASP A 223 4.38 5.38 -15.68
C ASP A 223 3.74 6.63 -15.09
N TRP A 224 2.48 6.55 -14.64
CA TRP A 224 1.81 7.69 -14.02
C TRP A 224 2.51 8.14 -12.72
N PHE A 225 2.89 7.22 -11.85
CA PHE A 225 3.61 7.55 -10.62
C PHE A 225 4.97 8.19 -10.91
N VAL A 226 5.68 7.71 -11.93
CA VAL A 226 6.99 8.22 -12.30
C VAL A 226 6.90 9.57 -13.01
N ASP A 227 5.90 9.79 -13.86
CA ASP A 227 5.71 11.08 -14.54
C ASP A 227 5.33 12.20 -13.55
N HIS A 228 4.77 11.84 -12.38
CA HIS A 228 4.39 12.77 -11.32
C HIS A 228 5.22 12.64 -10.04
N GLN A 229 6.37 11.95 -10.08
CA GLN A 229 7.15 11.63 -8.87
C GLN A 229 7.66 12.88 -8.12
N ASP A 230 7.84 14.02 -8.79
CA ASP A 230 8.22 15.30 -8.14
C ASP A 230 7.16 15.81 -7.17
N ILE A 231 5.90 15.44 -7.41
CA ILE A 231 4.75 15.78 -6.56
C ILE A 231 4.52 14.68 -5.53
N LEU A 232 4.56 13.41 -5.96
CA LEU A 232 4.13 12.27 -5.14
C LEU A 232 5.20 11.81 -4.14
N GLN A 233 6.47 11.79 -4.53
CA GLN A 233 7.51 11.23 -3.67
C GLN A 233 7.69 11.99 -2.34
N PRO A 234 7.65 13.34 -2.30
CA PRO A 234 7.82 14.08 -1.05
C PRO A 234 6.67 13.95 -0.05
N VAL A 235 5.49 13.50 -0.48
CA VAL A 235 4.28 13.45 0.37
C VAL A 235 4.09 12.11 1.09
N ALA A 236 4.85 11.08 0.71
CA ALA A 236 4.85 9.79 1.39
C ALA A 236 5.82 9.79 2.59
N GLY A 237 5.40 9.18 3.70
CA GLY A 237 6.21 9.02 4.89
C GLY A 237 5.51 8.27 6.01
N PRO A 238 6.18 8.07 7.17
CA PRO A 238 5.63 7.33 8.31
C PRO A 238 4.26 7.83 8.79
N GLY A 239 3.22 7.07 8.45
CA GLY A 239 1.83 7.35 8.83
C GLY A 239 0.96 7.86 7.68
N HIS A 240 1.51 8.12 6.49
CA HIS A 240 0.81 8.68 5.33
C HIS A 240 1.47 8.26 4.00
N TRP A 241 0.85 7.34 3.25
CA TRP A 241 1.47 6.68 2.08
C TRP A 241 0.70 6.92 0.78
N ASN A 242 1.42 7.01 -0.34
CA ASN A 242 0.81 6.83 -1.66
C ASN A 242 0.47 5.35 -1.89
N ASP A 243 -0.64 5.07 -2.55
CA ASP A 243 -1.11 3.73 -2.85
C ASP A 243 -1.26 3.52 -4.37
N PRO A 244 -0.31 2.79 -5.00
CA PRO A 244 -0.40 2.37 -6.40
C PRO A 244 -1.27 1.12 -6.59
N ASP A 245 -2.12 0.79 -5.62
CA ASP A 245 -3.03 -0.35 -5.61
C ASP A 245 -2.37 -1.72 -5.37
N MET A 246 -3.20 -2.76 -5.33
CA MET A 246 -2.84 -4.12 -4.88
C MET A 246 -1.74 -4.82 -5.68
N LEU A 247 -1.12 -5.83 -5.06
CA LEU A 247 -0.21 -6.77 -5.70
C LEU A 247 -1.01 -7.86 -6.45
N LEU A 248 -0.63 -8.13 -7.70
CA LEU A 248 -1.22 -9.14 -8.60
C LEU A 248 -0.52 -10.50 -8.52
N ILE A 249 0.57 -10.59 -7.75
CA ILE A 249 1.43 -11.77 -7.65
C ILE A 249 0.61 -12.94 -7.08
N GLY A 250 0.57 -14.05 -7.81
CA GLY A 250 -0.28 -15.21 -7.48
C GLY A 250 -1.49 -15.37 -8.40
N ASN A 251 -1.82 -14.35 -9.21
CA ASN A 251 -2.96 -14.38 -10.13
C ASN A 251 -2.52 -14.87 -11.53
N PHE A 252 -3.14 -14.35 -12.59
CA PHE A 252 -3.12 -14.97 -13.92
C PHE A 252 -2.39 -14.13 -14.98
N GLY A 253 -2.36 -12.81 -14.83
CA GLY A 253 -1.94 -11.86 -15.86
C GLY A 253 -0.47 -11.49 -15.85
N LEU A 254 0.27 -11.84 -14.80
CA LEU A 254 1.71 -11.58 -14.69
C LEU A 254 2.54 -12.83 -14.93
N SER A 255 3.55 -12.72 -15.78
CA SER A 255 4.64 -13.71 -15.85
C SER A 255 5.48 -13.68 -14.57
N PHE A 256 6.33 -14.70 -14.37
CA PHE A 256 7.24 -14.74 -13.23
C PHE A 256 8.17 -13.51 -13.13
N GLU A 257 8.69 -13.05 -14.26
CA GLU A 257 9.55 -11.85 -14.30
C GLU A 257 8.76 -10.59 -13.94
N GLN A 258 7.51 -10.49 -14.38
CA GLN A 258 6.62 -9.37 -14.10
C GLN A 258 6.15 -9.35 -12.65
N ALA A 259 5.87 -10.53 -12.06
CA ALA A 259 5.57 -10.68 -10.65
C ALA A 259 6.74 -10.18 -9.77
N ARG A 260 7.98 -10.58 -10.10
CA ARG A 260 9.18 -10.05 -9.46
C ARG A 260 9.36 -8.55 -9.69
N ALA A 261 9.05 -8.06 -10.87
CA ALA A 261 9.12 -6.64 -11.18
C ALA A 261 8.13 -5.83 -10.32
N GLN A 262 6.87 -6.25 -10.23
CA GLN A 262 5.86 -5.59 -9.41
C GLN A 262 6.30 -5.53 -7.94
N MET A 263 6.74 -6.65 -7.35
CA MET A 263 7.17 -6.66 -5.94
C MET A 263 8.34 -5.69 -5.69
N ALA A 264 9.33 -5.68 -6.57
CA ALA A 264 10.51 -4.80 -6.44
C ALA A 264 10.13 -3.31 -6.62
N LEU A 265 9.26 -3.00 -7.57
CA LEU A 265 8.83 -1.64 -7.88
C LEU A 265 7.90 -1.08 -6.80
N TRP A 266 6.94 -1.86 -6.29
CA TRP A 266 6.10 -1.44 -5.16
C TRP A 266 6.97 -1.23 -3.91
N THR A 267 7.97 -2.09 -3.71
CA THR A 267 8.93 -1.95 -2.62
C THR A 267 9.77 -0.68 -2.73
N VAL A 268 10.32 -0.35 -3.91
CA VAL A 268 11.10 0.89 -4.10
C VAL A 268 10.23 2.13 -3.98
N LEU A 269 8.93 2.04 -4.29
CA LEU A 269 7.96 3.13 -4.14
C LEU A 269 7.41 3.28 -2.71
N ALA A 270 7.87 2.49 -1.74
CA ALA A 270 7.30 2.46 -0.38
C ALA A 270 5.77 2.25 -0.36
N ALA A 271 5.27 1.46 -1.31
CA ALA A 271 3.86 1.18 -1.45
C ALA A 271 3.36 0.22 -0.34
N PRO A 272 2.06 0.24 -0.01
CA PRO A 272 1.38 -0.88 0.62
C PRO A 272 1.70 -2.20 -0.08
N LEU A 273 1.83 -3.28 0.70
CA LEU A 273 1.91 -4.65 0.18
C LEU A 273 0.60 -5.37 0.50
N PHE A 274 -0.49 -4.90 -0.09
CA PHE A 274 -1.77 -5.60 -0.06
C PHE A 274 -1.81 -6.63 -1.18
N MET A 275 -1.71 -7.91 -0.83
CA MET A 275 -1.95 -9.02 -1.74
C MET A 275 -3.43 -9.08 -2.09
N SER A 276 -3.77 -9.42 -3.32
CA SER A 276 -5.12 -9.84 -3.67
C SER A 276 -5.02 -11.09 -4.52
N THR A 277 -4.94 -12.25 -3.87
CA THR A 277 -4.75 -13.55 -4.53
C THR A 277 -5.35 -14.68 -3.69
N ASP A 278 -5.53 -15.86 -4.27
CA ASP A 278 -6.04 -17.01 -3.53
C ASP A 278 -4.90 -17.73 -2.78
N LEU A 279 -4.78 -17.44 -1.47
CA LEU A 279 -3.72 -18.01 -0.64
C LEU A 279 -3.84 -19.53 -0.48
N ARG A 280 -5.02 -20.12 -0.73
CA ARG A 280 -5.24 -21.57 -0.63
C ARG A 280 -4.53 -22.35 -1.73
N THR A 281 -4.26 -21.68 -2.85
CA THR A 281 -3.71 -22.30 -4.07
C THR A 281 -2.50 -21.57 -4.63
N ILE A 282 -1.95 -20.60 -3.90
CA ILE A 282 -0.78 -19.85 -4.36
C ILE A 282 0.42 -20.78 -4.53
N SER A 283 1.16 -20.62 -5.63
CA SER A 283 2.35 -21.43 -5.90
C SER A 283 3.49 -21.06 -4.96
N ALA A 284 4.35 -22.04 -4.65
CA ALA A 284 5.57 -21.80 -3.87
C ALA A 284 6.44 -20.69 -4.51
N GLN A 285 6.52 -20.66 -5.84
CA GLN A 285 7.27 -19.63 -6.57
C GLN A 285 6.74 -18.21 -6.31
N ASN A 286 5.43 -18.01 -6.24
CA ASN A 286 4.84 -16.69 -5.94
C ASN A 286 4.91 -16.38 -4.44
N MET A 287 4.78 -17.41 -3.59
CA MET A 287 5.00 -17.28 -2.15
C MET A 287 6.43 -16.80 -1.85
N ASP A 288 7.46 -17.36 -2.50
CA ASP A 288 8.86 -16.96 -2.34
C ASP A 288 9.11 -15.48 -2.74
N ILE A 289 8.36 -14.96 -3.73
CA ILE A 289 8.45 -13.53 -4.11
C ILE A 289 7.90 -12.66 -2.98
N LEU A 290 6.67 -12.96 -2.54
CA LEU A 290 5.94 -12.14 -1.58
C LEU A 290 6.53 -12.26 -0.17
N GLN A 291 7.07 -13.42 0.19
CA GLN A 291 7.66 -13.71 1.51
C GLN A 291 9.17 -13.40 1.60
N ASN A 292 9.77 -12.82 0.56
CA ASN A 292 11.21 -12.53 0.56
C ASN A 292 11.60 -11.59 1.73
N PRO A 293 12.39 -12.06 2.72
CA PRO A 293 12.63 -11.28 3.93
C PRO A 293 13.39 -9.97 3.70
N LEU A 294 14.32 -9.95 2.74
CA LEU A 294 15.09 -8.76 2.42
C LEU A 294 14.23 -7.73 1.66
N MET A 295 13.37 -8.19 0.74
CA MET A 295 12.38 -7.34 0.08
C MET A 295 11.45 -6.67 1.10
N ILE A 296 10.90 -7.46 2.02
CA ILE A 296 10.02 -6.95 3.08
C ILE A 296 10.78 -5.97 3.97
N LYS A 297 12.01 -6.27 4.39
CA LYS A 297 12.85 -5.35 5.17
C LYS A 297 13.02 -3.99 4.47
N ILE A 298 13.24 -4.00 3.16
CA ILE A 298 13.39 -2.77 2.36
C ILE A 298 12.05 -2.02 2.29
N ASN A 299 10.94 -2.73 2.03
CA ASN A 299 9.61 -2.10 2.01
C ASN A 299 9.32 -1.40 3.35
N GLN A 300 9.60 -2.12 4.44
CA GLN A 300 9.37 -1.76 5.84
C GLN A 300 10.51 -0.93 6.47
N ASP A 301 11.34 -0.28 5.66
CA ASP A 301 12.40 0.61 6.15
C ASP A 301 11.83 1.75 7.01
N PRO A 302 12.39 2.00 8.21
CA PRO A 302 11.81 2.93 9.17
C PRO A 302 11.89 4.40 8.77
N LEU A 303 12.74 4.78 7.79
CA LEU A 303 12.76 6.16 7.30
C LEU A 303 11.51 6.47 6.48
N GLY A 304 10.88 5.45 5.88
CA GLY A 304 9.65 5.63 5.11
C GLY A 304 9.81 6.50 3.87
N ILE A 305 11.03 6.67 3.35
CA ILE A 305 11.28 7.48 2.17
C ILE A 305 10.87 6.70 0.92
N GLN A 306 9.88 7.20 0.18
CA GLN A 306 9.54 6.68 -1.14
C GLN A 306 10.69 6.91 -2.13
N GLY A 307 11.01 5.90 -2.93
CA GLY A 307 12.04 5.96 -3.97
C GLY A 307 11.58 6.65 -5.26
N ARG A 308 12.48 6.70 -6.24
CA ARG A 308 12.31 7.44 -7.50
C ARG A 308 12.95 6.70 -8.67
N ARG A 309 12.45 6.93 -9.88
CA ARG A 309 13.23 6.64 -11.10
C ARG A 309 14.30 7.72 -11.26
N ILE A 310 15.56 7.32 -11.29
CA ILE A 310 16.69 8.25 -11.46
C ILE A 310 17.25 8.26 -12.88
N LEU A 311 17.01 7.20 -13.65
CA LEU A 311 17.58 7.02 -14.98
C LEU A 311 16.62 6.26 -15.90
N LYS A 312 16.58 6.67 -17.17
CA LYS A 312 15.91 5.98 -18.26
C LYS A 312 16.81 6.02 -19.48
N GLU A 313 17.26 4.86 -19.93
CA GLU A 313 18.22 4.71 -21.03
C GLU A 313 17.51 4.46 -22.37
N LYS A 314 18.19 4.80 -23.47
CA LYS A 314 17.72 4.46 -24.84
C LYS A 314 17.60 2.95 -25.06
N SER A 315 18.30 2.15 -24.26
CA SER A 315 18.21 0.68 -24.27
C SER A 315 16.92 0.14 -23.62
N HIS A 316 16.04 1.03 -23.14
CA HIS A 316 14.83 0.70 -22.38
C HIS A 316 15.11 0.06 -21.01
N ILE A 317 16.28 0.38 -20.42
CA ILE A 317 16.56 0.08 -19.01
C ILE A 317 16.24 1.32 -18.17
N GLU A 318 15.50 1.11 -17.09
CA GLU A 318 15.20 2.11 -16.08
C GLU A 318 15.92 1.75 -14.78
N VAL A 319 16.39 2.75 -14.04
CA VAL A 319 16.99 2.55 -12.71
C VAL A 319 16.21 3.34 -11.68
N TYR A 320 15.78 2.64 -10.62
CA TYR A 320 15.09 3.22 -9.48
C TYR A 320 15.96 3.13 -8.25
N VAL A 321 15.88 4.14 -7.38
CA VAL A 321 16.60 4.20 -6.11
C VAL A 321 15.64 4.55 -4.99
N ARG A 322 15.72 3.80 -3.89
CA ARG A 322 15.10 4.16 -2.60
C ARG A 322 16.18 4.35 -1.55
N PRO A 323 16.31 5.54 -0.94
CA PRO A 323 17.14 5.74 0.25
C PRO A 323 16.60 4.93 1.43
N LEU A 324 17.48 4.31 2.20
CA LEU A 324 17.15 3.47 3.36
C LEU A 324 17.95 3.91 4.59
N ALA A 325 17.59 3.36 5.76
CA ALA A 325 18.34 3.56 6.99
C ALA A 325 19.82 3.13 6.86
N ASP A 326 20.67 3.64 7.76
CA ASP A 326 22.11 3.32 7.82
C ASP A 326 22.89 3.64 6.53
N GLU A 327 22.47 4.69 5.80
CA GLU A 327 23.07 5.09 4.51
C GLU A 327 22.98 4.02 3.42
N ALA A 328 22.11 3.03 3.59
CA ALA A 328 21.85 2.02 2.58
C ALA A 328 20.90 2.55 1.49
N SER A 329 20.78 1.80 0.40
CA SER A 329 19.87 2.09 -0.70
C SER A 329 19.37 0.82 -1.35
N ALA A 330 18.13 0.82 -1.83
CA ALA A 330 17.66 -0.20 -2.78
C ALA A 330 17.84 0.33 -4.20
N LEU A 331 18.46 -0.46 -5.08
CA LEU A 331 18.55 -0.23 -6.51
C LEU A 331 17.68 -1.24 -7.25
N VAL A 332 16.80 -0.78 -8.13
CA VAL A 332 16.05 -1.66 -9.05
C VAL A 332 16.47 -1.32 -10.47
N PHE A 333 17.06 -2.29 -11.15
CA PHE A 333 17.36 -2.24 -12.58
C PHE A 333 16.23 -2.93 -13.32
N PHE A 334 15.42 -2.16 -14.04
CA PHE A 334 14.19 -2.63 -14.66
C PHE A 334 14.29 -2.59 -16.18
N SER A 335 13.93 -3.70 -16.84
CA SER A 335 13.91 -3.79 -18.29
C SER A 335 12.49 -3.59 -18.84
N ARG A 336 12.29 -2.49 -19.57
CA ARG A 336 11.09 -2.26 -20.40
C ARG A 336 11.18 -2.97 -21.75
N ARG A 337 12.25 -3.73 -22.00
CA ARG A 337 12.44 -4.47 -23.26
C ARG A 337 11.49 -5.65 -23.36
N THR A 338 11.26 -6.10 -24.59
CA THR A 338 10.35 -7.21 -24.93
C THR A 338 11.03 -8.29 -25.79
N ASP A 339 12.36 -8.27 -25.87
CA ASP A 339 13.14 -9.19 -26.71
C ASP A 339 13.80 -10.30 -25.90
N MET A 340 14.98 -10.06 -25.32
CA MET A 340 15.80 -11.08 -24.66
C MET A 340 16.59 -10.48 -23.48
N PRO A 341 17.25 -11.30 -22.63
CA PRO A 341 18.04 -10.80 -21.51
C PRO A 341 19.09 -9.78 -21.95
N TYR A 342 19.15 -8.65 -21.25
CA TYR A 342 20.04 -7.54 -21.57
C TYR A 342 21.15 -7.41 -20.54
N ARG A 343 22.40 -7.31 -21.01
CA ARG A 343 23.57 -7.01 -20.19
C ARG A 343 23.67 -5.50 -20.02
N TYR A 344 23.20 -5.00 -18.88
CA TYR A 344 23.29 -3.59 -18.55
C TYR A 344 24.63 -3.30 -17.87
N HIS A 345 25.45 -2.46 -18.49
CA HIS A 345 26.74 -2.02 -17.98
C HIS A 345 26.59 -0.65 -17.34
N SER A 346 27.06 -0.49 -16.11
CA SER A 346 27.02 0.79 -15.40
C SER A 346 28.08 0.87 -14.30
N SER A 347 28.10 1.98 -13.56
CA SER A 347 28.86 2.17 -12.33
C SER A 347 28.02 2.94 -11.31
N LEU A 348 28.39 2.88 -10.03
CA LEU A 348 27.66 3.60 -8.98
C LEU A 348 27.75 5.13 -9.18
N ALA A 349 28.88 5.64 -9.69
CA ALA A 349 29.05 7.05 -10.05
C ALA A 349 28.06 7.52 -11.12
N GLN A 350 27.80 6.69 -12.14
CA GLN A 350 26.79 6.99 -13.18
C GLN A 350 25.36 7.05 -12.63
N LEU A 351 25.13 6.42 -11.47
CA LEU A 351 23.87 6.44 -10.73
C LEU A 351 23.86 7.51 -9.62
N ASN A 352 24.79 8.48 -9.68
CA ASN A 352 24.96 9.59 -8.75
C ASN A 352 25.41 9.21 -7.32
N PHE A 353 26.00 8.02 -7.13
CA PHE A 353 26.68 7.67 -5.88
C PHE A 353 28.14 8.12 -5.95
N ASN A 354 28.41 9.36 -5.54
CA ASN A 354 29.73 10.01 -5.66
C ASN A 354 30.54 10.03 -4.36
N SER A 355 30.12 9.30 -3.34
CA SER A 355 30.85 9.24 -2.05
C SER A 355 32.17 8.47 -2.21
N SER A 356 33.16 8.70 -1.34
CA SER A 356 34.39 7.90 -1.33
C SER A 356 34.22 6.52 -0.69
N ASN A 357 32.99 6.12 -0.36
CA ASN A 357 32.71 4.85 0.30
C ASN A 357 32.91 3.67 -0.67
N THR A 358 33.29 2.53 -0.11
CA THR A 358 33.18 1.24 -0.78
C THR A 358 31.85 0.62 -0.36
N TYR A 359 31.13 0.04 -1.31
CA TYR A 359 29.83 -0.57 -1.09
C TYR A 359 29.88 -2.09 -1.28
N GLU A 360 28.93 -2.75 -0.65
CA GLU A 360 28.54 -4.12 -0.95
C GLU A 360 27.07 -4.11 -1.37
N ALA A 361 26.73 -4.96 -2.34
CA ALA A 361 25.37 -5.16 -2.81
C ALA A 361 24.95 -6.61 -2.60
N GLN A 362 23.76 -6.83 -2.05
CA GLN A 362 23.12 -8.14 -2.05
C GLN A 362 22.00 -8.15 -3.09
N ASN A 363 22.02 -9.11 -4.02
CA ASN A 363 20.90 -9.35 -4.91
C ASN A 363 19.71 -9.90 -4.11
N VAL A 364 18.60 -9.17 -4.12
CA VAL A 364 17.44 -9.46 -3.28
C VAL A 364 16.79 -10.79 -3.64
N TYR A 365 16.82 -11.19 -4.92
CA TYR A 365 16.18 -12.44 -5.38
C TYR A 365 17.11 -13.65 -5.34
N THR A 366 18.41 -13.49 -5.62
CA THR A 366 19.34 -14.63 -5.67
C THR A 366 20.12 -14.83 -4.37
N GLY A 367 20.21 -13.79 -3.53
CA GLY A 367 21.04 -13.79 -2.33
C GLY A 367 22.53 -13.56 -2.60
N ASP A 368 22.95 -13.50 -3.87
CA ASP A 368 24.35 -13.30 -4.25
C ASP A 368 24.85 -11.94 -3.76
N VAL A 369 26.10 -11.93 -3.27
CA VAL A 369 26.76 -10.75 -2.74
C VAL A 369 27.83 -10.27 -3.71
N ILE A 370 27.84 -8.96 -3.98
CA ILE A 370 28.80 -8.26 -4.82
C ILE A 370 29.52 -7.27 -3.94
N SER A 371 30.77 -7.59 -3.58
CA SER A 371 31.59 -6.79 -2.67
C SER A 371 32.56 -5.89 -3.43
N GLY A 372 33.07 -4.84 -2.77
CA GLY A 372 34.13 -3.99 -3.31
C GLY A 372 33.68 -2.99 -4.39
N LEU A 373 32.41 -2.58 -4.38
CA LEU A 373 31.88 -1.61 -5.33
C LEU A 373 32.31 -0.20 -4.93
N HIS A 374 33.32 0.35 -5.58
CA HIS A 374 33.60 1.78 -5.55
C HIS A 374 32.71 2.52 -6.56
N PRO A 375 32.50 3.84 -6.42
CA PRO A 375 31.77 4.65 -7.42
C PRO A 375 32.18 4.38 -8.87
N GLU A 376 33.48 4.28 -9.11
CA GLU A 376 34.07 4.09 -10.45
C GLU A 376 34.14 2.62 -10.88
N THR A 377 33.78 1.67 -10.01
CA THR A 377 33.80 0.24 -10.34
C THR A 377 32.69 -0.05 -11.34
N ASN A 378 33.07 -0.42 -12.57
CA ASN A 378 32.13 -0.91 -13.57
C ASN A 378 31.57 -2.27 -13.14
N PHE A 379 30.25 -2.42 -13.28
CA PHE A 379 29.56 -3.69 -13.06
C PHE A 379 28.64 -4.00 -14.24
N THR A 380 28.16 -5.24 -14.29
CA THR A 380 27.17 -5.68 -15.26
C THR A 380 26.08 -6.46 -14.56
N VAL A 381 24.81 -6.12 -14.84
CA VAL A 381 23.64 -6.90 -14.43
C VAL A 381 22.94 -7.45 -15.66
N VAL A 382 22.45 -8.69 -15.58
CA VAL A 382 21.68 -9.32 -16.65
C VAL A 382 20.20 -9.23 -16.29
N ILE A 383 19.42 -8.51 -17.09
CA ILE A 383 18.02 -8.21 -16.80
C ILE A 383 17.14 -8.85 -17.88
N ASN A 384 16.22 -9.71 -17.48
CA ASN A 384 15.25 -10.34 -18.39
C ASN A 384 14.22 -9.31 -18.90
N PRO A 385 13.61 -9.52 -20.09
CA PRO A 385 12.52 -8.69 -20.59
C PRO A 385 11.36 -8.61 -19.59
N SER A 386 10.82 -7.42 -19.36
CA SER A 386 9.79 -7.16 -18.33
C SER A 386 10.14 -7.61 -16.91
N GLY A 387 11.43 -7.85 -16.64
CA GLY A 387 11.96 -8.30 -15.36
C GLY A 387 12.88 -7.27 -14.71
N VAL A 388 13.38 -7.64 -13.53
CA VAL A 388 14.23 -6.77 -12.71
C VAL A 388 15.46 -7.52 -12.16
N VAL A 389 16.52 -6.75 -11.92
CA VAL A 389 17.52 -7.10 -10.91
C VAL A 389 17.39 -6.08 -9.79
N MET A 390 17.34 -6.53 -8.54
CA MET A 390 17.23 -5.65 -7.38
C MET A 390 18.40 -5.87 -6.43
N TRP A 391 19.06 -4.79 -6.03
CA TRP A 391 20.14 -4.80 -5.05
C TRP A 391 19.74 -4.06 -3.77
N TYR A 392 20.09 -4.63 -2.64
CA TYR A 392 20.28 -3.90 -1.39
C TYR A 392 21.75 -3.49 -1.30
N LEU A 393 22.01 -2.19 -1.51
CA LEU A 393 23.35 -1.59 -1.52
C LEU A 393 23.62 -0.94 -0.17
N TYR A 394 24.76 -1.22 0.45
CA TYR A 394 25.13 -0.63 1.73
C TYR A 394 26.64 -0.37 1.81
N PRO A 395 27.09 0.67 2.53
CA PRO A 395 28.50 0.96 2.68
C PRO A 395 29.18 -0.14 3.49
N ILE A 396 30.31 -0.64 3.02
CA ILE A 396 31.22 -1.47 3.82
C ILE A 396 31.84 -0.54 4.86
N ARG A 397 31.33 -0.60 6.09
CA ARG A 397 31.97 0.12 7.20
C ARG A 397 33.38 -0.42 7.33
N LYS A 398 34.39 0.43 7.13
CA LYS A 398 35.76 0.11 7.52
C LYS A 398 35.71 -0.27 8.99
N LEU A 399 36.18 -1.46 9.35
CA LEU A 399 36.46 -1.83 10.73
C LEU A 399 37.47 -0.82 11.31
N GLY A 400 36.95 0.28 11.84
CA GLY A 400 37.73 1.33 12.47
C GLY A 400 37.91 1.00 13.94
N LYS A 401 39.05 0.40 14.29
CA LYS A 401 39.73 0.44 15.61
C LYS A 401 38.85 0.74 16.85
N SER A 402 37.85 -0.09 17.13
CA SER A 402 37.14 -0.07 18.43
C SER A 402 36.81 -1.46 18.98
N GLN A 403 37.55 -2.48 18.54
CA GLN A 403 37.66 -3.77 19.22
C GLN A 403 39.13 -4.18 19.38
N GLN A 404 39.88 -3.35 20.11
CA GLN A 404 41.07 -3.77 20.87
C GLN A 404 40.90 -3.32 22.30
#